data_AF-A0A2E6H8F9-F1
#
_entry.id   AF-A0A2E6H8F9-F1
#
_cell.length_a   1.000
_cell.length_b   1.000
_cell.length_c   1.000
_cell.angle_alpha   90.00
_cell.angle_beta   90.00
_cell.angle_gamma   90.00
#
_symmetry.space_group_name_H-M   'P 1'
#
loop_
_entity.id
_entity.type
_entity.pdbx_description
1 polymer ?
#
loop_
_entity_poly.entity_id
_entity_poly.type
_entity_poly.pdbx_seq_one_letter_code
_entity_poly.pdbx_strand_id
1 'polypeptide(L)'
;MDGLKHTVECHCVLPQYKNKPERPWHKFVVFSVIDDSGTVEPKYAQCNNCGVIHKIIDICRSEIISGRDELRSITTVDDIKIAIPRDIRDILESYKVDLATWEYTRFFLENKKWGQSIVLTRDQMEDEIHGKMLVLEGPDTAKIESFSYSTFIGETL
;
A
#
# COMPACT_ATOMS: atom_id res chain seq x y z
N MET A 1 2.03 -11.49 14.23
CA MET A 1 2.22 -10.97 12.86
C MET A 1 1.45 -9.68 12.68
N ASP A 2 2.14 -8.68 12.16
CA ASP A 2 1.61 -7.37 11.80
C ASP A 2 1.85 -7.07 10.31
N GLY A 3 1.12 -6.09 9.79
CA GLY A 3 1.19 -5.69 8.40
C GLY A 3 1.31 -4.18 8.28
N LEU A 4 2.28 -3.71 7.49
CA LEU A 4 2.55 -2.28 7.31
C LEU A 4 2.71 -1.92 5.84
N LYS A 5 1.99 -0.87 5.42
CA LYS A 5 2.27 -0.18 4.16
C LYS A 5 3.38 0.85 4.38
N HIS A 6 4.39 0.82 3.53
CA HIS A 6 5.53 1.76 3.59
C HIS A 6 6.03 2.09 2.19
N THR A 7 6.92 3.07 2.08
CA THR A 7 7.45 3.54 0.80
C THR A 7 8.87 3.07 0.59
N VAL A 8 9.16 2.55 -0.60
CA VAL A 8 10.53 2.25 -1.04
C VAL A 8 10.92 3.13 -2.21
N GLU A 9 12.22 3.35 -2.35
CA GLU A 9 12.79 4.24 -3.36
C GLU A 9 13.36 3.44 -4.53
N CYS A 10 13.11 3.94 -5.74
CA CYS A 10 13.63 3.41 -6.99
C CYS A 10 14.46 4.49 -7.69
N HIS A 11 15.61 4.09 -8.27
CA HIS A 11 16.51 4.98 -9.00
C HIS A 11 16.00 5.37 -10.40
N CYS A 12 14.67 5.39 -10.60
CA CYS A 12 14.05 5.93 -11.79
C CYS A 12 13.50 7.34 -11.50
N VAL A 13 13.43 8.15 -12.55
CA VAL A 13 12.89 9.51 -12.47
C VAL A 13 11.56 9.54 -13.19
N LEU A 14 10.53 10.05 -12.52
CA LEU A 14 9.21 10.24 -13.14
C LEU A 14 9.30 11.24 -14.31
N PRO A 15 8.54 11.06 -15.40
CA PRO A 15 8.61 11.91 -16.59
C PRO A 15 8.51 13.42 -16.29
N GLN A 16 7.66 13.82 -15.35
CA GLN A 16 7.47 15.22 -14.93
C GLN A 16 8.69 15.87 -14.26
N TYR A 17 9.68 15.07 -13.85
CA TYR A 17 10.90 15.55 -13.18
C TYR A 17 12.14 15.48 -14.08
N LYS A 18 12.04 14.95 -15.31
CA LYS A 18 13.21 14.75 -16.20
C LYS A 18 14.06 16.01 -16.43
N ASN A 19 13.40 17.17 -16.50
CA ASN A 19 14.03 18.47 -16.80
C ASN A 19 14.26 19.35 -15.57
N LYS A 20 13.95 18.87 -14.36
CA LYS A 20 14.23 19.64 -13.15
C LYS A 20 15.71 19.46 -12.74
N PRO A 21 16.36 20.49 -12.19
CA PRO A 21 17.72 20.37 -11.66
C PRO A 21 17.77 19.44 -10.44
N GLU A 22 16.80 19.56 -9.54
CA GLU A 22 16.57 18.63 -8.43
C GLU A 22 15.55 17.57 -8.85
N ARG A 23 16.04 16.36 -9.13
CA ARG A 23 15.22 15.23 -9.59
C ARG A 23 15.07 14.25 -8.45
N PRO A 24 13.94 14.25 -7.73
CA PRO A 24 13.71 13.26 -6.70
C PRO A 24 13.63 11.87 -7.33
N TRP A 25 14.18 10.89 -6.65
CA TRP A 25 13.97 9.49 -6.99
C TRP A 25 12.51 9.11 -6.79
N HIS A 26 12.03 8.22 -7.65
CA HIS A 26 10.66 7.72 -7.57
C HIS A 26 10.47 6.90 -6.29
N LYS A 27 9.39 7.15 -5.56
CA LYS A 27 8.98 6.37 -4.41
C LYS A 27 7.63 5.74 -4.68
N PHE A 28 7.47 4.48 -4.29
CA PHE A 28 6.21 3.77 -4.43
C PHE A 28 5.88 3.00 -3.16
N VAL A 29 4.58 2.80 -2.93
CA VAL A 29 4.06 2.13 -1.74
C VAL A 29 4.14 0.62 -1.95
N VAL A 30 4.57 -0.09 -0.92
CA VAL A 30 4.59 -1.54 -0.82
C VAL A 30 3.99 -1.96 0.52
N PHE A 31 3.49 -3.19 0.60
CA PHE A 31 3.03 -3.80 1.85
C PHE A 31 4.07 -4.80 2.38
N SER A 32 4.35 -4.81 3.68
CA SER A 32 5.22 -5.81 4.32
C SER A 32 4.51 -6.49 5.47
N VAL A 33 4.74 -7.80 5.59
CA VAL A 33 4.38 -8.59 6.78
C VAL A 33 5.58 -8.58 7.72
N ILE A 34 5.30 -8.35 8.99
CA ILE A 34 6.27 -8.35 10.08
C ILE A 34 5.94 -9.56 10.96
N ASP A 35 6.92 -10.45 11.11
CA ASP A 35 6.77 -11.65 11.93
C ASP A 35 6.77 -11.33 13.43
N ASP A 36 6.58 -12.34 14.26
CA ASP A 36 6.53 -12.17 15.72
C ASP A 36 7.88 -11.78 16.34
N SER A 37 8.98 -11.89 15.58
CA SER A 37 10.31 -11.42 15.98
C SER A 37 10.54 -9.94 15.65
N GLY A 38 9.60 -9.29 14.98
CA GLY A 38 9.75 -7.92 14.47
C GLY A 38 10.53 -7.84 13.15
N THR A 39 10.76 -8.97 12.48
CA THR A 39 11.50 -9.02 11.22
C THR A 39 10.55 -8.95 10.03
N VAL A 40 10.94 -8.17 9.00
CA VAL A 40 10.18 -8.08 7.75
C VAL A 40 10.38 -9.36 6.93
N GLU A 41 9.28 -10.00 6.54
CA GLU A 41 9.32 -11.13 5.61
C GLU A 41 9.76 -10.65 4.22
N PRO A 42 10.89 -11.15 3.67
CA PRO A 42 11.40 -10.67 2.39
C PRO A 42 10.45 -10.99 1.25
N LYS A 43 10.20 -10.01 0.39
CA LYS A 43 9.37 -10.19 -0.81
C LYS A 43 9.92 -9.43 -2.01
N TYR A 44 9.44 -9.77 -3.19
CA TYR A 44 9.73 -9.00 -4.40
C TYR A 44 8.57 -8.08 -4.74
N ALA A 45 8.87 -6.85 -5.12
CA ALA A 45 7.92 -5.86 -5.59
C ALA A 45 8.43 -5.25 -6.89
N GLN A 46 7.52 -4.97 -7.83
CA GLN A 46 7.86 -4.33 -9.08
C GLN A 46 7.61 -2.83 -9.00
N CYS A 47 8.57 -2.02 -9.44
CA CYS A 47 8.39 -0.58 -9.53
C CYS A 47 7.25 -0.26 -10.51
N ASN A 48 6.24 0.46 -10.05
CA ASN A 48 5.07 0.87 -10.85
C ASN A 48 5.35 1.97 -11.90
N ASN A 49 6.60 2.45 -12.02
CA ASN A 49 7.01 3.41 -13.03
C ASN A 49 7.89 2.80 -14.13
N CYS A 50 8.92 2.03 -13.76
CA CYS A 50 9.93 1.55 -14.72
C CYS A 50 10.10 0.03 -14.75
N GLY A 51 9.33 -0.72 -13.94
CA GLY A 51 9.29 -2.18 -14.03
C GLY A 51 10.46 -2.94 -13.38
N VAL A 52 11.49 -2.25 -12.86
CA VAL A 52 12.59 -2.91 -12.12
C VAL A 52 12.04 -3.59 -10.86
N ILE A 53 12.67 -4.71 -10.53
CA ILE A 53 12.32 -5.54 -9.38
C ILE A 53 13.14 -5.10 -8.17
N HIS A 54 12.42 -4.87 -7.09
CA HIS A 54 12.94 -4.58 -5.77
C HIS A 54 12.74 -5.80 -4.87
N LYS A 55 13.80 -6.23 -4.19
CA LYS A 55 13.68 -7.13 -3.03
C LYS A 55 13.50 -6.28 -1.78
N ILE A 56 12.35 -6.38 -1.14
CA ILE A 56 12.06 -5.71 0.12
C ILE A 56 12.73 -6.51 1.22
N ILE A 57 13.61 -5.86 1.98
CA ILE A 57 14.41 -6.51 3.03
C ILE A 57 14.10 -5.96 4.43
N ASP A 58 13.52 -4.77 4.51
CA ASP A 58 13.16 -4.09 5.76
C ASP A 58 12.15 -2.96 5.47
N ILE A 59 11.63 -2.31 6.51
CA ILE A 59 10.74 -1.16 6.39
C ILE A 59 11.47 0.00 5.73
N CYS A 60 10.85 0.55 4.68
CA CYS A 60 11.39 1.58 3.80
C CYS A 60 12.72 1.23 3.12
N ARG A 61 13.12 -0.05 3.08
CA ARG A 61 14.39 -0.49 2.47
C ARG A 61 14.19 -1.60 1.45
N SER A 62 14.89 -1.48 0.34
CA SER A 62 14.87 -2.47 -0.73
C SER A 62 16.20 -2.51 -1.49
N GLU A 63 16.46 -3.64 -2.13
CA GLU A 63 17.59 -3.84 -3.03
C GLU A 63 17.09 -4.04 -4.46
N ILE A 64 17.68 -3.33 -5.42
CA ILE A 64 17.38 -3.53 -6.84
C ILE A 64 18.04 -4.82 -7.32
N ILE A 65 17.24 -5.73 -7.86
CA ILE A 65 17.72 -7.00 -8.40
C ILE A 65 18.08 -6.80 -9.88
N SER A 66 19.37 -6.86 -10.19
CA SER A 66 19.88 -6.75 -11.56
C SER A 66 19.86 -8.10 -12.28
N GLY A 67 19.65 -8.10 -13.60
CA GLY A 67 19.70 -9.30 -14.44
C GLY A 67 18.43 -10.16 -14.44
N ARG A 68 17.30 -9.63 -13.95
CA ARG A 68 15.97 -10.21 -14.12
C ARG A 68 15.01 -9.12 -14.61
N ASP A 69 14.68 -9.18 -15.90
CA ASP A 69 13.76 -8.22 -16.51
C ASP A 69 12.29 -8.58 -16.23
N GLU A 70 12.00 -9.87 -15.98
CA GLU A 70 10.68 -10.37 -15.63
C GLU A 70 10.77 -11.43 -14.52
N LEU A 71 9.92 -11.29 -13.50
CA LEU A 71 9.75 -12.29 -12.44
C LEU A 71 8.28 -12.63 -12.31
N ARG A 72 7.87 -13.73 -12.94
CA ARG A 72 6.47 -14.22 -12.93
C ARG A 72 5.97 -14.63 -11.54
N SER A 73 6.85 -14.71 -10.55
CA SER A 73 6.48 -14.99 -9.16
C SER A 73 6.08 -13.74 -8.37
N ILE A 74 6.10 -12.55 -8.97
CA ILE A 74 5.61 -11.34 -8.30
C ILE A 74 4.08 -11.41 -8.27
N THR A 75 3.53 -11.31 -7.07
CA THR A 75 2.09 -11.28 -6.84
C THR A 75 1.45 -10.12 -7.59
N THR A 76 0.41 -10.43 -8.36
CA THR A 76 -0.41 -9.43 -9.06
C THR A 76 -1.72 -9.19 -8.31
N VAL A 77 -2.43 -8.11 -8.70
CA VAL A 77 -3.78 -7.86 -8.17
C VAL A 77 -4.71 -9.02 -8.49
N ASP A 78 -4.64 -9.57 -9.71
CA ASP A 78 -5.53 -10.66 -10.13
C ASP A 78 -5.29 -11.95 -9.34
N ASP A 79 -4.05 -12.24 -8.93
CA ASP A 79 -3.75 -13.35 -8.02
C ASP A 79 -4.41 -13.16 -6.65
N ILE A 80 -4.41 -11.91 -6.14
CA ILE A 80 -4.99 -11.56 -4.83
C ILE A 80 -6.52 -11.62 -4.86
N LYS A 81 -7.15 -11.21 -5.96
CA LYS A 81 -8.62 -11.16 -6.09
C LYS A 81 -9.29 -12.51 -5.82
N ILE A 82 -8.60 -13.61 -6.09
CA ILE A 82 -9.11 -14.98 -5.87
C ILE A 82 -9.35 -15.25 -4.39
N ALA A 83 -8.59 -14.62 -3.50
CA ALA A 83 -8.67 -14.79 -2.05
C ALA A 83 -9.63 -13.80 -1.36
N ILE A 84 -10.23 -12.85 -2.09
CA ILE A 84 -11.03 -11.77 -1.52
C ILE A 84 -12.51 -11.95 -1.89
N PRO A 85 -13.45 -11.82 -0.92
CA PRO A 85 -14.89 -11.84 -1.18
C PRO A 85 -15.31 -10.81 -2.23
N ARG A 86 -16.31 -11.17 -3.02
CA ARG A 86 -16.78 -10.37 -4.17
C ARG A 86 -17.11 -8.92 -3.80
N ASP A 87 -17.87 -8.71 -2.74
CA ASP A 87 -18.32 -7.36 -2.36
C ASP A 87 -17.14 -6.46 -1.99
N ILE A 88 -16.14 -6.99 -1.28
CA ILE A 88 -14.92 -6.27 -0.94
C ILE A 88 -14.09 -6.00 -2.20
N ARG A 89 -13.95 -6.98 -3.08
CA ARG A 89 -13.23 -6.84 -4.35
C ARG A 89 -13.84 -5.72 -5.20
N ASP A 90 -15.15 -5.74 -5.37
CA ASP A 90 -15.87 -4.77 -6.20
C ASP A 90 -15.72 -3.35 -5.62
N ILE A 91 -15.66 -3.20 -4.28
CA ILE A 91 -15.29 -1.94 -3.62
C ILE A 91 -13.86 -1.52 -3.99
N LEU A 92 -12.85 -2.37 -3.75
CA LEU A 92 -11.45 -2.01 -4.01
C LEU A 92 -11.19 -1.65 -5.48
N GLU A 93 -11.85 -2.34 -6.42
CA GLU A 93 -11.79 -2.01 -7.85
C GLU A 93 -12.45 -0.65 -8.15
N SER A 94 -13.61 -0.36 -7.56
CA SER A 94 -14.30 0.93 -7.78
C SER A 94 -13.46 2.14 -7.35
N TYR A 95 -12.67 1.98 -6.29
CA TYR A 95 -11.76 3.01 -5.77
C TYR A 95 -10.37 3.00 -6.44
N LYS A 96 -10.09 2.04 -7.35
CA LYS A 96 -8.81 1.92 -8.08
C LYS A 96 -7.59 1.93 -7.14
N VAL A 97 -7.67 1.20 -6.02
CA VAL A 97 -6.60 1.16 -5.03
C VAL A 97 -5.33 0.47 -5.56
N ASP A 98 -4.18 0.78 -4.97
CA ASP A 98 -2.88 0.22 -5.35
C ASP A 98 -2.69 -1.24 -4.89
N LEU A 99 -1.71 -1.93 -5.49
CA LEU A 99 -1.38 -3.33 -5.15
C LEU A 99 -1.10 -3.50 -3.65
N ALA A 100 -0.41 -2.56 -3.02
CA ALA A 100 -0.13 -2.61 -1.60
C ALA A 100 -1.41 -2.63 -0.75
N THR A 101 -2.46 -1.91 -1.16
CA THR A 101 -3.77 -1.94 -0.49
C THR A 101 -4.51 -3.25 -0.72
N TRP A 102 -4.40 -3.86 -1.90
CA TRP A 102 -4.89 -5.22 -2.14
C TRP A 102 -4.22 -6.24 -1.23
N GLU A 103 -2.90 -6.23 -1.15
CA GLU A 103 -2.12 -7.10 -0.27
C GLU A 103 -2.49 -6.89 1.21
N TYR A 104 -2.64 -5.63 1.62
CA TYR A 104 -3.04 -5.27 2.98
C TYR A 104 -4.43 -5.79 3.35
N THR A 105 -5.40 -5.65 2.43
CA THR A 105 -6.77 -6.16 2.62
C THR A 105 -6.76 -7.68 2.76
N ARG A 106 -6.05 -8.37 1.86
CA ARG A 106 -5.91 -9.83 1.91
C ARG A 106 -5.32 -10.28 3.25
N PHE A 107 -4.25 -9.62 3.70
CA PHE A 107 -3.62 -9.92 4.99
C PHE A 107 -4.61 -9.80 6.15
N PHE A 108 -5.45 -8.76 6.18
CA PHE A 108 -6.46 -8.59 7.21
C PHE A 108 -7.53 -9.68 7.21
N LEU A 109 -7.99 -10.10 6.03
CA LEU A 109 -8.95 -11.19 5.89
C LEU A 109 -8.35 -12.52 6.36
N GLU A 110 -7.16 -12.87 5.90
CA GLU A 110 -6.46 -14.12 6.26
C GLU A 110 -6.15 -14.21 7.76
N ASN A 111 -5.79 -13.08 8.37
CA ASN A 111 -5.43 -12.98 9.79
C ASN A 111 -6.61 -12.60 10.69
N LYS A 112 -7.84 -12.53 10.15
CA LYS A 112 -9.08 -12.22 10.89
C LYS A 112 -8.98 -10.94 11.72
N LYS A 113 -8.34 -9.90 11.17
CA LYS A 113 -8.10 -8.62 11.84
C LYS A 113 -9.35 -7.73 11.76
N TRP A 114 -10.46 -8.20 12.34
CA TRP A 114 -11.75 -7.49 12.31
C TRP A 114 -11.71 -6.18 13.11
N GLY A 115 -12.52 -5.21 12.67
CA GLY A 115 -12.54 -3.85 13.21
C GLY A 115 -11.38 -2.97 12.71
N GLN A 116 -10.42 -3.54 11.99
CA GLN A 116 -9.40 -2.74 11.31
C GLN A 116 -9.96 -2.07 10.06
N SER A 117 -9.35 -0.94 9.71
CA SER A 117 -9.80 -0.10 8.62
C SER A 117 -8.74 0.08 7.55
N ILE A 118 -9.19 0.20 6.32
CA ILE A 118 -8.36 0.37 5.13
C ILE A 118 -8.79 1.69 4.48
N VAL A 119 -7.90 2.67 4.48
CA VAL A 119 -8.17 3.97 3.83
C VAL A 119 -8.33 3.75 2.32
N LEU A 120 -9.48 4.15 1.79
CA LEU A 120 -9.82 4.07 0.36
C LEU A 120 -9.51 5.39 -0.34
N THR A 121 -9.88 6.51 0.29
CA THR A 121 -9.63 7.86 -0.22
C THR A 121 -9.27 8.79 0.91
N ARG A 122 -8.47 9.80 0.58
CA ARG A 122 -8.12 10.88 1.50
C ARG A 122 -7.98 12.17 0.70
N ASP A 123 -8.81 13.14 1.05
CA ASP A 123 -8.85 14.47 0.46
C ASP A 123 -8.43 15.47 1.53
N GLN A 124 -7.41 16.27 1.23
CA GLN A 124 -6.96 17.33 2.11
C GLN A 124 -7.57 18.65 1.63
N MET A 125 -8.35 19.27 2.50
CA MET A 125 -8.82 20.65 2.41
C MET A 125 -8.03 21.50 3.43
N GLU A 126 -7.96 22.82 3.24
CA GLU A 126 -7.06 23.75 3.96
C GLU A 126 -6.77 23.35 5.41
N ASP A 127 -7.81 23.22 6.24
CA ASP A 127 -7.68 22.89 7.66
C ASP A 127 -8.23 21.51 8.06
N GLU A 128 -8.71 20.71 7.09
CA GLU A 128 -9.41 19.45 7.36
C GLU A 128 -9.00 18.35 6.38
N ILE A 129 -8.82 17.15 6.94
CA ILE A 129 -8.65 15.94 6.15
C ILE A 129 -9.94 15.15 6.20
N HIS A 130 -10.51 14.89 5.03
CA HIS A 130 -11.69 14.07 4.83
C HIS A 130 -11.33 12.80 4.07
N GLY A 131 -12.06 11.72 4.28
CA GLY A 131 -11.82 10.52 3.52
C GLY A 131 -12.82 9.41 3.79
N LYS A 132 -12.60 8.31 3.08
CA LYS A 132 -13.38 7.08 3.26
C LYS A 132 -12.47 5.94 3.63
N MET A 133 -12.97 5.06 4.49
CA MET A 133 -12.30 3.85 4.91
C MET A 133 -13.24 2.66 4.77
N LEU A 134 -12.69 1.53 4.33
CA LEU A 134 -13.32 0.23 4.39
C LEU A 134 -13.04 -0.38 5.75
N VAL A 135 -14.07 -0.73 6.51
CA VAL A 135 -13.96 -1.44 7.78
C VAL A 135 -14.38 -2.88 7.57
N LEU A 136 -13.49 -3.82 7.89
CA LEU A 136 -13.78 -5.24 7.81
C LEU A 136 -14.39 -5.71 9.15
N GLU A 137 -15.66 -6.10 9.15
CA GLU A 137 -16.38 -6.53 10.36
C GLU A 137 -16.43 -8.05 10.50
N GLY A 138 -16.21 -8.78 9.41
CA GLY A 138 -16.19 -10.23 9.39
C GLY A 138 -15.70 -10.79 8.04
N PRO A 139 -15.75 -12.12 7.86
CA PRO A 139 -15.25 -12.79 6.66
C PRO A 139 -15.82 -12.24 5.36
N ASP A 140 -17.13 -11.96 5.34
CA ASP A 140 -17.86 -11.46 4.17
C ASP A 140 -18.61 -10.15 4.46
N THR A 141 -18.30 -9.52 5.60
CA THR A 141 -19.00 -8.32 6.07
C THR A 141 -18.03 -7.15 6.12
N ALA A 142 -18.33 -6.12 5.35
CA ALA A 142 -17.57 -4.88 5.36
C ALA A 142 -18.51 -3.67 5.20
N LYS A 143 -18.07 -2.53 5.73
CA LYS A 143 -18.79 -1.25 5.60
C LYS A 143 -17.83 -0.15 5.16
N ILE A 144 -18.38 0.86 4.52
CA ILE A 144 -17.64 2.08 4.20
C ILE A 144 -18.02 3.13 5.23
N GLU A 145 -17.02 3.67 5.91
CA GLU A 145 -17.18 4.78 6.85
C GLU A 145 -16.45 6.01 6.31
N SER A 146 -16.97 7.18 6.63
CA SER A 146 -16.30 8.45 6.38
C SER A 146 -15.56 8.89 7.63
N PHE A 147 -14.39 9.50 7.46
CA PHE A 147 -13.65 10.14 8.54
C PHE A 147 -13.33 11.59 8.19
N SER A 148 -13.28 12.44 9.22
CA SER A 148 -12.87 13.83 9.12
C SER A 148 -12.12 14.24 10.38
N TYR A 149 -10.95 14.86 10.24
CA TYR A 149 -10.24 15.45 11.37
C TYR A 149 -9.56 16.76 10.97
N SER A 150 -9.48 17.69 11.92
CA SER A 150 -8.83 18.98 11.69
C SER A 150 -7.32 18.88 11.88
N THR A 151 -6.57 19.63 11.06
CA THR A 151 -5.11 19.63 11.04
C THR A 151 -4.50 20.68 11.96
N PHE A 152 -5.28 21.35 12.82
CA PHE A 152 -4.74 22.33 13.78
C PHE A 152 -3.70 21.66 14.70
N ILE A 153 -2.43 21.93 14.42
CA ILE A 153 -1.32 21.67 15.33
C ILE A 153 -1.44 22.76 16.39
N GLY A 154 -1.98 22.42 17.55
CA GLY A 154 -1.85 23.31 18.70
C GLY A 154 -0.37 23.55 18.95
N GLU A 155 0.08 24.80 18.77
CA GLU A 155 1.36 25.25 19.30
C GLU A 155 1.30 25.08 20.83
N THR A 156 1.86 23.98 21.34
CA THR A 156 2.19 23.88 22.75
C THR A 156 3.34 24.84 23.00
N LEU A 157 3.03 26.04 23.49
CA LEU A 157 3.97 26.99 24.07
C LEU A 157 4.69 26.40 25.30
#